data_AF-A0A2N6LJI0-F1
#
_entry.id   AF-A0A2N6LJI0-F1
#
_cell.length_a   1.000
_cell.length_b   1.000
_cell.length_c   1.000
_cell.angle_alpha   90.00
_cell.angle_beta   90.00
_cell.angle_gamma   90.00
#
_symmetry.space_group_name_H-M   'P 1'
#
loop_
_entity.id
_entity.type
_entity.pdbx_description
1 polymer ?
#
loop_
_entity_poly.entity_id
_entity_poly.type
_entity_poly.pdbx_seq_one_letter_code
_entity_poly.pdbx_strand_id
1 'polypeptide(L)'
;ARRVVDFEILPLSVLGRPRVDVTLRISGFFRDAFPNLINLFDQAVAAVAVLDEPPSLNPLAAQVRQETDFWMKQGLSSQEAQVRSRYRVFGSKPGAYGAGLQGLIESQNWTDDQDLARAYINWSCYAYTSCPSQEGLGELGGISAPEAFEQRLSQMQIVLHNQDNREHDILDSDDYYQFQGGLTAAVRSIQGTNPQTYFGDNSMTAKPRVRTLKEEIARVYRSRVVNPKWIAGVMRHGYKGAFEMAATVDYLFAYDATAKCVEDYMYEGIAQAYLFDPVVSEFIQSRNPYALRDIAERLLEAQKRGLWQDANLQTLENLRNLVHQAEAVIEQKSTYLEK
;
A
#
# COMPACT_ATOMS: atom_id res chain seq x y z
N ALA A 1 -12.50 27.39 -21.58
CA ALA A 1 -12.73 26.35 -20.57
C ALA A 1 -11.43 25.58 -20.34
N ARG A 2 -11.06 25.24 -19.09
CA ARG A 2 -9.82 24.49 -18.76
C ARG A 2 -10.10 22.99 -18.55
N ARG A 3 -11.11 22.45 -19.24
CA ARG A 3 -11.48 21.02 -19.14
C ARG A 3 -10.56 20.21 -20.04
N VAL A 4 -10.07 19.09 -19.54
CA VAL A 4 -9.42 18.06 -20.35
C VAL A 4 -10.53 17.29 -21.06
N VAL A 5 -10.49 17.27 -22.38
CA VAL A 5 -11.53 16.64 -23.22
C VAL A 5 -10.98 15.52 -24.10
N ASP A 6 -9.66 15.48 -24.31
CA ASP A 6 -8.98 14.51 -25.18
C ASP A 6 -7.49 14.43 -24.83
N PHE A 7 -6.78 13.53 -25.49
CA PHE A 7 -5.33 13.33 -25.41
C PHE A 7 -4.68 13.28 -26.79
N GLU A 8 -3.38 13.58 -26.86
CA GLU A 8 -2.57 13.40 -28.05
C GLU A 8 -1.48 12.37 -27.75
N ILE A 9 -1.28 11.41 -28.66
CA ILE A 9 -0.20 10.44 -28.53
C ILE A 9 1.07 11.01 -29.14
N LEU A 10 2.06 11.28 -28.29
CA LEU A 10 3.37 11.72 -28.76
C LEU A 10 4.07 10.59 -29.57
N PRO A 11 4.68 10.94 -30.74
CA PRO A 11 5.51 10.01 -31.49
C PRO A 11 6.75 9.58 -30.68
N LEU A 12 7.26 8.38 -30.96
CA LEU A 12 8.46 7.83 -30.29
C LEU A 12 9.69 8.73 -30.43
N SER A 13 9.82 9.43 -31.57
CA SER A 13 10.91 10.38 -31.82
C SER A 13 10.89 11.58 -30.86
N VAL A 14 9.70 12.01 -30.44
CA VAL A 14 9.52 13.07 -29.44
C VAL A 14 9.68 12.51 -28.03
N LEU A 15 9.20 11.29 -27.79
CA LEU A 15 9.28 10.64 -26.48
C LEU A 15 10.72 10.31 -26.06
N GLY A 16 11.60 9.99 -27.01
CA GLY A 16 13.02 9.74 -26.77
C GLY A 16 13.34 8.46 -25.99
N ARG A 17 12.34 7.60 -25.75
CA ARG A 17 12.42 6.32 -25.04
C ARG A 17 11.26 5.41 -25.43
N PRO A 18 11.30 4.10 -25.10
CA PRO A 18 10.13 3.24 -25.18
C PRO A 18 8.94 3.77 -24.35
N ARG A 19 7.74 3.40 -24.79
CA ARG A 19 6.53 3.51 -23.97
C ARG A 19 6.66 2.58 -22.76
N VAL A 20 6.07 2.97 -21.64
CA VAL A 20 6.05 2.16 -20.42
C VAL A 20 4.61 1.69 -20.24
N ASP A 21 4.43 0.38 -20.09
CA ASP A 21 3.11 -0.17 -19.74
C ASP A 21 2.81 0.15 -18.28
N VAL A 22 1.61 0.68 -18.01
CA VAL A 22 1.20 1.20 -16.71
C VAL A 22 -0.12 0.57 -16.33
N THR A 23 -0.14 -0.07 -15.16
CA THR A 23 -1.37 -0.52 -14.50
C THR A 23 -1.66 0.38 -13.31
N LEU A 24 -2.86 0.95 -13.28
CA LEU A 24 -3.36 1.77 -12.18
C LEU A 24 -4.18 0.92 -11.23
N ARG A 25 -3.82 0.96 -9.94
CA ARG A 25 -4.72 0.53 -8.87
C ARG A 25 -5.38 1.78 -8.28
N ILE A 26 -6.62 2.04 -8.66
CA ILE A 26 -7.40 3.20 -8.19
C ILE A 26 -8.12 2.90 -6.87
N SER A 27 -8.24 3.87 -5.98
CA SER A 27 -9.08 3.74 -4.77
C SER A 27 -10.57 3.75 -5.13
N GLY A 28 -11.43 3.25 -4.23
CA GLY A 28 -12.88 3.34 -4.41
C GLY A 28 -13.35 4.79 -4.54
N PHE A 29 -12.78 5.71 -3.75
CA PHE A 29 -13.09 7.13 -3.86
C PHE A 29 -12.63 7.74 -5.19
N PHE A 30 -11.46 7.33 -5.71
CA PHE A 30 -11.01 7.81 -7.03
C PHE A 30 -11.97 7.38 -8.14
N ARG A 31 -12.49 6.14 -8.09
CA ARG A 31 -13.54 5.66 -8.99
C ARG A 31 -14.77 6.56 -8.95
N ASP A 32 -15.24 6.89 -7.76
CA ASP A 32 -16.50 7.62 -7.58
C ASP A 32 -16.35 9.10 -7.95
N ALA A 33 -15.22 9.71 -7.64
CA ALA A 33 -14.96 11.14 -7.87
C ALA A 33 -14.44 11.47 -9.27
N PHE A 34 -13.71 10.56 -9.92
CA PHE A 34 -13.02 10.83 -11.19
C PHE A 34 -13.30 9.80 -12.31
N PRO A 35 -14.57 9.45 -12.59
CA PRO A 35 -14.92 8.47 -13.62
C PRO A 35 -14.43 8.89 -15.02
N ASN A 36 -14.41 10.20 -15.30
CA ASN A 36 -13.90 10.75 -16.55
C ASN A 36 -12.39 10.52 -16.74
N LEU A 37 -11.59 10.53 -15.67
CA LEU A 37 -10.14 10.28 -15.76
C LEU A 37 -9.85 8.80 -16.01
N ILE A 38 -10.66 7.91 -15.44
CA ILE A 38 -10.58 6.47 -15.69
C ILE A 38 -10.87 6.16 -17.16
N ASN A 39 -11.96 6.74 -17.69
CA ASN A 39 -12.30 6.61 -19.10
C ASN A 39 -11.20 7.16 -20.01
N LEU A 40 -10.65 8.32 -19.68
CA LEU A 40 -9.57 8.93 -20.45
C LEU A 40 -8.33 8.05 -20.48
N PHE A 41 -7.95 7.46 -19.35
CA PHE A 41 -6.79 6.57 -19.27
C PHE A 41 -7.01 5.27 -20.05
N ASP A 42 -8.18 4.64 -19.91
CA ASP A 42 -8.54 3.43 -20.68
C ASP A 42 -8.53 3.68 -22.20
N GLN A 43 -9.06 4.83 -22.64
CA GLN A 43 -9.00 5.23 -24.05
C GLN A 43 -7.55 5.44 -24.53
N ALA A 44 -6.69 6.04 -23.71
CA ALA A 44 -5.28 6.20 -24.02
C ALA A 44 -4.57 4.84 -24.15
N VAL A 45 -4.85 3.89 -23.25
CA VAL A 45 -4.34 2.52 -23.33
C VAL A 45 -4.80 1.84 -24.63
N ALA A 46 -6.09 1.92 -24.95
CA ALA A 46 -6.64 1.35 -26.17
C ALA A 46 -5.99 1.94 -27.44
N ALA A 47 -5.81 3.26 -27.48
CA ALA A 47 -5.22 3.95 -28.62
C ALA A 47 -3.73 3.64 -28.79
N VAL A 48 -2.96 3.54 -27.69
CA VAL A 48 -1.54 3.19 -27.73
C VAL A 48 -1.32 1.72 -28.08
N ALA A 49 -2.21 0.82 -27.65
CA ALA A 49 -2.09 -0.62 -27.88
C ALA A 49 -2.25 -1.04 -29.35
N VAL A 50 -2.88 -0.22 -30.19
CA VAL A 50 -3.10 -0.50 -31.62
C VAL A 50 -2.06 0.13 -32.54
N LEU A 51 -1.09 0.87 -31.99
CA LEU A 51 -0.05 1.50 -32.80
C LEU A 51 0.88 0.44 -33.42
N ASP A 52 1.24 0.67 -34.68
CA ASP A 52 2.24 -0.12 -35.40
C ASP A 52 3.65 0.33 -35.00
N GLU A 53 4.06 -0.07 -33.80
CA GLU A 53 5.37 0.22 -33.22
C GLU A 53 6.09 -1.08 -32.85
N PRO A 54 7.44 -1.13 -32.98
CA PRO A 54 8.23 -2.31 -32.61
C PRO A 54 7.98 -2.72 -31.15
N PRO A 55 7.93 -4.04 -30.83
CA PRO A 55 7.68 -4.53 -29.47
C PRO A 55 8.63 -3.96 -28.39
N SER A 56 9.89 -3.71 -28.74
CA SER A 56 10.88 -3.12 -27.83
C SER A 56 10.63 -1.63 -27.52
N LEU A 57 9.86 -0.93 -28.34
CA LEU A 57 9.51 0.48 -28.18
C LEU A 57 8.08 0.67 -27.66
N ASN A 58 7.19 -0.31 -27.87
CA ASN A 58 5.83 -0.32 -27.35
C ASN A 58 5.49 -1.69 -26.73
N PRO A 59 5.96 -1.95 -25.49
CA PRO A 59 5.68 -3.20 -24.79
C PRO A 59 4.19 -3.42 -24.53
N LEU A 60 3.42 -2.35 -24.30
CA LEU A 60 1.96 -2.42 -24.12
C LEU A 60 1.28 -3.04 -25.35
N ALA A 61 1.57 -2.54 -26.56
CA ALA A 61 0.98 -3.07 -27.80
C ALA A 61 1.38 -4.53 -28.04
N ALA A 62 2.65 -4.88 -27.78
CA ALA A 62 3.11 -6.26 -27.91
C ALA A 62 2.39 -7.19 -26.94
N GLN A 63 2.24 -6.77 -25.69
CA GLN A 63 1.57 -7.53 -24.64
C GLN A 63 0.08 -7.73 -24.92
N VAL A 64 -0.63 -6.68 -25.35
CA VAL A 64 -2.05 -6.77 -25.71
C VAL A 64 -2.27 -7.78 -26.85
N ARG A 65 -1.40 -7.80 -27.86
CA ARG A 65 -1.46 -8.79 -28.95
C ARG A 65 -1.28 -10.22 -28.43
N GLN A 66 -0.21 -10.46 -27.65
CA GLN A 66 0.08 -11.77 -27.08
C GLN A 66 -1.07 -12.28 -26.19
N GLU A 67 -1.65 -11.41 -25.38
CA GLU A 67 -2.76 -11.75 -24.50
C GLU A 67 -4.05 -11.99 -25.25
N THR A 68 -4.31 -11.25 -26.33
CA THR A 68 -5.49 -11.47 -27.16
C THR A 68 -5.44 -12.88 -27.74
N ASP A 69 -4.29 -13.29 -28.28
CA ASP A 69 -4.09 -14.65 -28.78
C ASP A 69 -4.23 -15.70 -27.67
N PHE A 70 -3.74 -15.41 -26.46
CA PHE A 70 -3.89 -16.28 -25.31
C PHE A 70 -5.37 -16.47 -24.93
N TRP A 71 -6.13 -15.39 -24.77
CA TRP A 71 -7.54 -15.45 -24.38
C TRP A 71 -8.41 -16.09 -25.45
N MET A 72 -8.11 -15.87 -26.74
CA MET A 72 -8.78 -16.58 -27.83
C MET A 72 -8.56 -18.09 -27.75
N LYS A 73 -7.34 -18.54 -27.40
CA LYS A 73 -7.05 -19.96 -27.14
C LYS A 73 -7.77 -20.52 -25.91
N GLN A 74 -8.05 -19.67 -24.92
CA GLN A 74 -8.88 -20.01 -23.76
C GLN A 74 -10.39 -20.01 -24.06
N GLY A 75 -10.79 -19.75 -25.31
CA GLY A 75 -12.18 -19.84 -25.77
C GLY A 75 -12.97 -18.53 -25.75
N LEU A 76 -12.33 -17.38 -25.46
CA LEU A 76 -12.98 -16.08 -25.59
C LEU A 76 -13.15 -15.70 -27.06
N SER A 77 -14.24 -14.97 -27.38
CA SER A 77 -14.36 -14.36 -28.70
C SER A 77 -13.25 -13.34 -28.93
N SER A 78 -12.95 -13.03 -30.19
CA SER A 78 -11.93 -12.02 -30.53
C SER A 78 -12.22 -10.67 -29.88
N GLN A 79 -13.49 -10.27 -29.72
CA GLN A 79 -13.87 -9.00 -29.11
C GLN A 79 -13.63 -9.02 -27.60
N GLU A 80 -14.05 -10.08 -26.90
CA GLU A 80 -13.84 -10.22 -25.45
C GLU A 80 -12.35 -10.34 -25.10
N ALA A 81 -11.60 -11.09 -25.90
CA ALA A 81 -10.15 -11.24 -25.75
C ALA A 81 -9.42 -9.90 -25.90
N GLN A 82 -9.78 -9.07 -26.89
CA GLN A 82 -9.22 -7.73 -27.07
C GLN A 82 -9.57 -6.80 -25.90
N VAL A 83 -10.81 -6.83 -25.41
CA VAL A 83 -11.22 -6.02 -24.25
C VAL A 83 -10.41 -6.43 -23.01
N ARG A 84 -10.37 -7.73 -22.70
CA ARG A 84 -9.68 -8.25 -21.50
C ARG A 84 -8.18 -7.99 -21.50
N SER A 85 -7.53 -8.09 -22.66
CA SER A 85 -6.07 -7.85 -22.79
C SER A 85 -5.66 -6.40 -22.50
N ARG A 86 -6.59 -5.45 -22.65
CA ARG A 86 -6.36 -4.02 -22.45
C ARG A 86 -6.58 -3.55 -21.02
N TYR A 87 -7.02 -4.42 -20.11
CA TYR A 87 -7.25 -4.02 -18.72
C TYR A 87 -5.97 -3.50 -18.08
N ARG A 88 -6.01 -2.22 -17.70
CA ARG A 88 -4.92 -1.50 -17.01
C ARG A 88 -5.41 -0.62 -15.87
N VAL A 89 -6.71 -0.55 -15.62
CA VAL A 89 -7.27 0.15 -14.46
C VAL A 89 -8.00 -0.89 -13.60
N PHE A 90 -7.54 -1.05 -12.38
CA PHE A 90 -8.05 -2.01 -11.40
C PHE A 90 -8.39 -1.31 -10.10
N GLY A 91 -9.37 -1.83 -9.36
CA GLY A 91 -9.75 -1.27 -8.07
C GLY A 91 -10.66 -2.17 -7.26
N SER A 92 -11.24 -1.59 -6.22
CA SER A 92 -12.21 -2.26 -5.36
C SER A 92 -13.47 -2.66 -6.13
N LYS A 93 -14.20 -3.67 -5.65
CA LYS A 93 -15.55 -4.00 -6.15
C LYS A 93 -16.43 -2.74 -6.21
N PRO A 94 -17.32 -2.57 -7.22
CA PRO A 94 -18.30 -1.49 -7.20
C PRO A 94 -19.05 -1.41 -5.87
N GLY A 95 -19.12 -0.21 -5.29
CA GLY A 95 -19.72 0.04 -3.96
C GLY A 95 -18.82 -0.30 -2.76
N ALA A 96 -17.65 -0.90 -2.97
CA ALA A 96 -16.67 -1.19 -1.92
C ALA A 96 -15.48 -0.22 -1.93
N TYR A 97 -14.78 -0.15 -0.79
CA TYR A 97 -13.63 0.72 -0.52
C TYR A 97 -12.51 -0.05 0.20
N GLY A 98 -11.28 0.46 0.16
CA GLY A 98 -10.12 -0.15 0.80
C GLY A 98 -9.41 -1.22 -0.06
N ALA A 99 -8.42 -1.89 0.54
CA ALA A 99 -7.57 -2.89 -0.12
C ALA A 99 -7.58 -4.27 0.56
N GLY A 100 -8.39 -4.46 1.61
CA GLY A 100 -8.61 -5.76 2.26
C GLY A 100 -7.52 -6.22 3.22
N LEU A 101 -6.54 -5.37 3.54
CA LEU A 101 -5.41 -5.74 4.41
C LEU A 101 -5.57 -5.31 5.87
N GLN A 102 -6.26 -4.19 6.13
CA GLN A 102 -6.41 -3.64 7.46
C GLN A 102 -6.88 -4.67 8.50
N GLY A 103 -8.02 -5.30 8.23
CA GLY A 103 -8.59 -6.29 9.15
C GLY A 103 -7.68 -7.50 9.39
N LEU A 104 -6.85 -7.90 8.42
CA LEU A 104 -5.89 -9.00 8.59
C LEU A 104 -4.73 -8.60 9.50
N ILE A 105 -4.17 -7.41 9.30
CA ILE A 105 -3.07 -6.90 10.12
C ILE A 105 -3.53 -6.64 11.56
N GLU A 106 -4.70 -6.03 11.75
CA GLU A 106 -5.27 -5.73 13.06
C GLU A 106 -5.62 -7.00 13.84
N SER A 107 -6.26 -7.99 13.20
CA SER A 107 -6.64 -9.26 13.85
C SER A 107 -5.50 -10.28 13.97
N GLN A 108 -4.30 -9.96 13.45
CA GLN A 108 -3.16 -10.88 13.35
C GLN A 108 -3.47 -12.18 12.59
N ASN A 109 -4.58 -12.23 11.85
CA ASN A 109 -5.12 -13.43 11.23
C ASN A 109 -4.51 -13.70 9.84
N TRP A 110 -3.18 -13.80 9.79
CA TRP A 110 -2.42 -14.14 8.59
C TRP A 110 -1.15 -14.88 8.99
N THR A 111 -0.69 -15.79 8.13
CA THR A 111 0.48 -16.63 8.40
C THR A 111 1.66 -16.26 7.51
N ASP A 112 1.42 -16.04 6.23
CA ASP A 112 2.46 -15.82 5.23
C ASP A 112 2.08 -14.72 4.21
N ASP A 113 2.99 -14.49 3.26
CA ASP A 113 2.77 -13.52 2.18
C ASP A 113 1.58 -13.90 1.27
N GLN A 114 1.21 -15.19 1.19
CA GLN A 114 0.11 -15.64 0.34
C GLN A 114 -1.25 -15.22 0.91
N ASP A 115 -1.41 -15.22 2.25
CA ASP A 115 -2.62 -14.70 2.89
C ASP A 115 -2.85 -13.22 2.55
N LEU A 116 -1.81 -12.40 2.68
CA LEU A 116 -1.86 -10.97 2.38
C LEU A 116 -2.11 -10.73 0.88
N ALA A 117 -1.40 -11.45 0.01
CA ALA A 117 -1.57 -11.32 -1.44
C ALA A 117 -2.97 -11.70 -1.90
N ARG A 118 -3.50 -12.84 -1.42
CA ARG A 118 -4.85 -13.31 -1.76
C ARG A 118 -5.91 -12.30 -1.34
N ALA A 119 -5.79 -11.73 -0.14
CA ALA A 119 -6.71 -10.69 0.30
C ALA A 119 -6.62 -9.45 -0.60
N TYR A 120 -5.41 -8.97 -0.88
CA TYR A 120 -5.22 -7.81 -1.75
C TYR A 120 -5.77 -8.03 -3.17
N ILE A 121 -5.49 -9.18 -3.79
CA ILE A 121 -5.96 -9.55 -5.13
C ILE A 121 -7.48 -9.61 -5.15
N ASN A 122 -8.12 -10.30 -4.20
CA ASN A 122 -9.57 -10.41 -4.11
C ASN A 122 -10.26 -9.04 -3.99
N TRP A 123 -9.63 -8.10 -3.29
CA TRP A 123 -10.15 -6.74 -3.11
C TRP A 123 -9.77 -5.77 -4.23
N SER A 124 -8.88 -6.15 -5.15
CA SER A 124 -8.35 -5.23 -6.17
C SER A 124 -8.53 -5.73 -7.61
N CYS A 125 -9.07 -6.93 -7.84
CA CYS A 125 -9.16 -7.55 -9.16
C CYS A 125 -10.34 -7.08 -10.04
N TYR A 126 -10.95 -5.94 -9.75
CA TYR A 126 -12.05 -5.41 -10.56
C TYR A 126 -11.50 -4.45 -11.61
N ALA A 127 -11.59 -4.83 -12.87
CA ALA A 127 -11.18 -4.00 -14.00
C ALA A 127 -12.23 -2.92 -14.29
N TYR A 128 -11.76 -1.71 -14.53
CA TYR A 128 -12.58 -0.56 -14.92
C TYR A 128 -12.21 -0.15 -16.35
N THR A 129 -13.23 -0.03 -17.21
CA THR A 129 -13.07 0.19 -18.65
C THR A 129 -14.13 1.17 -19.13
N SER A 130 -13.83 1.89 -20.21
CA SER A 130 -14.77 2.79 -20.88
C SER A 130 -15.88 2.06 -21.66
N CYS A 131 -15.72 0.76 -21.92
CA CYS A 131 -16.79 -0.07 -22.48
C CYS A 131 -17.82 -0.38 -21.38
N PRO A 132 -19.12 -0.09 -21.60
CA PRO A 132 -20.17 -0.44 -20.66
C PRO A 132 -20.22 -1.96 -20.45
N SER A 133 -20.32 -2.41 -19.21
CA SER A 133 -20.81 -3.76 -18.93
C SER A 133 -22.22 -3.91 -19.48
N GLN A 134 -22.56 -5.09 -20.02
CA GLN A 134 -23.92 -5.38 -20.50
C GLN A 134 -24.98 -5.29 -19.39
N GLU A 135 -24.55 -5.23 -18.12
CA GLU A 135 -25.37 -4.95 -16.95
C GLU A 135 -25.07 -3.52 -16.46
N GLY A 136 -25.96 -2.57 -16.74
CA GLY A 136 -25.93 -1.21 -16.18
C GLY A 136 -25.70 -0.09 -17.19
N LEU A 137 -26.80 0.50 -17.66
CA LEU A 137 -26.79 1.75 -18.42
C LEU A 137 -26.27 2.91 -17.55
N GLY A 138 -25.01 3.31 -17.73
CA GLY A 138 -24.53 4.66 -17.36
C GLY A 138 -23.47 4.76 -16.25
N GLU A 139 -23.08 3.66 -15.61
CA GLU A 139 -22.02 3.66 -14.57
C GLU A 139 -20.77 2.89 -15.05
N LEU A 140 -19.60 3.28 -14.55
CA LEU A 140 -18.36 2.50 -14.69
C LEU A 140 -18.54 1.16 -13.96
N GLY A 141 -19.07 0.15 -14.65
CA GLY A 141 -19.23 -1.19 -14.12
C GLY A 141 -17.88 -1.86 -13.93
N GLY A 142 -17.49 -2.12 -12.68
CA GLY A 142 -16.28 -2.88 -12.37
C GLY A 142 -16.47 -4.36 -12.69
N ILE A 143 -15.65 -4.90 -13.59
CA ILE A 143 -15.72 -6.29 -14.05
C ILE A 143 -14.71 -7.12 -13.24
N SER A 144 -15.18 -8.16 -12.54
CA SER A 144 -14.27 -9.09 -11.86
C SER A 144 -13.34 -9.76 -12.86
N ALA A 145 -12.03 -9.60 -12.69
CA ALA A 145 -11.01 -10.07 -13.61
C ALA A 145 -9.73 -10.52 -12.87
N PRO A 146 -9.81 -11.50 -11.93
CA PRO A 146 -8.66 -11.98 -11.16
C PRO A 146 -7.55 -12.51 -12.06
N GLU A 147 -7.88 -13.26 -13.11
CA GLU A 147 -6.89 -13.86 -14.01
C GLU A 147 -6.14 -12.77 -14.80
N ALA A 148 -6.83 -11.72 -15.24
CA ALA A 148 -6.19 -10.59 -15.92
C ALA A 148 -5.33 -9.78 -14.96
N PHE A 149 -5.77 -9.58 -13.71
CA PHE A 149 -5.00 -8.86 -12.71
C PHE A 149 -3.71 -9.62 -12.36
N GLU A 150 -3.78 -10.92 -12.11
CA GLU A 150 -2.61 -11.78 -11.88
C GLU A 150 -1.60 -11.73 -13.04
N GLN A 151 -2.08 -11.67 -14.29
CA GLN A 151 -1.22 -11.47 -15.47
C GLN A 151 -0.56 -10.08 -15.53
N ARG A 152 -1.13 -9.05 -14.89
CA ARG A 152 -0.43 -7.76 -14.70
C ARG A 152 0.63 -7.87 -13.62
N LEU A 153 0.28 -8.51 -12.51
CA LEU A 153 1.20 -8.68 -11.38
C LEU A 153 2.42 -9.52 -11.74
N SER A 154 2.26 -10.56 -12.55
CA SER A 154 3.36 -11.44 -12.99
C SER A 154 4.43 -10.75 -13.84
N GLN A 155 4.10 -9.59 -14.41
CA GLN A 155 5.02 -8.79 -15.25
C GLN A 155 5.40 -7.44 -14.59
N MET A 156 4.86 -7.15 -13.41
CA MET A 156 5.09 -5.89 -12.73
C MET A 156 6.56 -5.77 -12.29
N GLN A 157 7.26 -4.76 -12.80
CA GLN A 157 8.66 -4.50 -12.46
C GLN A 157 8.82 -3.46 -11.36
N ILE A 158 7.91 -2.49 -11.33
CA ILE A 158 7.96 -1.32 -10.45
C ILE A 158 6.60 -1.11 -9.80
N VAL A 159 6.61 -0.85 -8.49
CA VAL A 159 5.46 -0.34 -7.74
C VAL A 159 5.80 1.08 -7.26
N LEU A 160 5.01 2.07 -7.71
CA LEU A 160 5.16 3.48 -7.37
C LEU A 160 3.91 3.98 -6.65
N HIS A 161 4.10 4.64 -5.50
CA HIS A 161 3.06 5.43 -4.83
C HIS A 161 3.53 6.87 -4.65
N ASN A 162 2.60 7.82 -4.75
CA ASN A 162 2.92 9.24 -4.62
C ASN A 162 2.32 9.83 -3.34
N GLN A 163 2.91 10.91 -2.87
CA GLN A 163 2.36 11.80 -1.84
C GLN A 163 2.53 13.24 -2.29
N ASP A 164 1.48 14.03 -2.13
CA ASP A 164 1.37 15.42 -2.58
C ASP A 164 1.34 16.44 -1.42
N ASN A 165 1.51 15.98 -0.18
CA ASN A 165 1.35 16.78 1.03
C ASN A 165 2.53 16.60 2.02
N ARG A 166 2.54 17.36 3.11
CA ARG A 166 3.54 17.30 4.21
C ARG A 166 2.93 17.06 5.59
N GLU A 167 1.62 17.18 5.68
CA GLU A 167 0.83 17.17 6.91
C GLU A 167 0.89 15.82 7.60
N HIS A 168 1.00 14.74 6.82
CA HIS A 168 1.21 13.39 7.30
C HIS A 168 2.34 12.72 6.49
N ASP A 169 2.73 11.50 6.83
CA ASP A 169 3.71 10.71 6.09
C ASP A 169 3.25 9.25 5.89
N ILE A 170 4.10 8.43 5.28
CA ILE A 170 3.77 7.02 4.96
C ILE A 170 3.62 6.13 6.19
N LEU A 171 4.05 6.60 7.37
CA LEU A 171 3.92 5.93 8.66
C LEU A 171 2.92 6.67 9.57
N ASP A 172 2.00 7.44 8.98
CA ASP A 172 0.95 8.19 9.68
C ASP A 172 -0.45 7.89 9.12
N SER A 173 -0.53 7.06 8.08
CA SER A 173 -1.78 6.55 7.52
C SER A 173 -1.60 5.11 7.05
N ASP A 174 -2.61 4.29 7.32
CA ASP A 174 -2.68 2.89 6.93
C ASP A 174 -2.80 2.69 5.42
N ASP A 175 -3.40 3.64 4.70
CA ASP A 175 -3.64 3.54 3.26
C ASP A 175 -2.35 3.26 2.47
N TYR A 176 -1.21 3.81 2.86
CA TYR A 176 0.04 3.62 2.10
C TYR A 176 0.50 2.16 2.09
N TYR A 177 0.56 1.49 3.24
CA TYR A 177 0.93 0.07 3.25
C TYR A 177 -0.19 -0.77 2.62
N GLN A 178 -1.46 -0.38 2.79
CA GLN A 178 -2.58 -1.11 2.21
C GLN A 178 -2.50 -1.12 0.68
N PHE A 179 -2.25 0.03 0.04
CA PHE A 179 -2.17 0.14 -1.41
C PHE A 179 -0.80 -0.24 -1.97
N GLN A 180 0.28 0.44 -1.53
CA GLN A 180 1.62 0.20 -2.06
C GLN A 180 2.21 -1.10 -1.54
N GLY A 181 2.13 -1.32 -0.22
CA GLY A 181 2.60 -2.54 0.40
C GLY A 181 1.82 -3.75 -0.10
N GLY A 182 0.48 -3.67 -0.12
CA GLY A 182 -0.37 -4.75 -0.61
C GLY A 182 -0.11 -5.13 -2.07
N LEU A 183 0.09 -4.14 -2.95
CA LEU A 183 0.49 -4.42 -4.33
C LEU A 183 1.86 -5.11 -4.39
N THR A 184 2.80 -4.66 -3.55
CA THR A 184 4.14 -5.26 -3.46
C THR A 184 4.08 -6.71 -3.00
N ALA A 185 3.26 -7.02 -1.98
CA ALA A 185 3.04 -8.38 -1.49
C ALA A 185 2.40 -9.27 -2.56
N ALA A 186 1.42 -8.76 -3.30
CA ALA A 186 0.76 -9.49 -4.37
C ALA A 186 1.69 -9.79 -5.56
N VAL A 187 2.59 -8.85 -5.91
CA VAL A 187 3.64 -9.12 -6.91
C VAL A 187 4.63 -10.15 -6.39
N ARG A 188 5.10 -10.00 -5.15
CA ARG A 188 6.06 -10.92 -4.52
C ARG A 188 5.51 -12.34 -4.42
N SER A 189 4.23 -12.52 -4.13
CA SER A 189 3.64 -13.85 -4.00
C SER A 189 3.57 -14.62 -5.33
N ILE A 190 3.52 -13.90 -6.46
CA ILE A 190 3.49 -14.45 -7.81
C ILE A 190 4.90 -14.64 -8.38
N GLN A 191 5.78 -13.65 -8.21
CA GLN A 191 7.12 -13.65 -8.79
C GLN A 191 8.20 -14.27 -7.87
N GLY A 192 7.89 -14.49 -6.59
CA GLY A 192 8.83 -14.97 -5.57
C GLY A 192 9.78 -13.90 -5.02
N THR A 193 9.85 -12.72 -5.64
CA THR A 193 10.69 -11.61 -5.21
C THR A 193 9.95 -10.28 -5.24
N ASN A 194 10.37 -9.33 -4.41
CA ASN A 194 9.83 -7.97 -4.47
C ASN A 194 10.10 -7.30 -5.82
N PRO A 195 9.12 -6.55 -6.37
CA PRO A 195 9.40 -5.58 -7.42
C PRO A 195 10.25 -4.42 -6.87
N GLN A 196 10.78 -3.59 -7.77
CA GLN A 196 11.37 -2.31 -7.35
C GLN A 196 10.27 -1.40 -6.80
N THR A 197 10.45 -0.87 -5.60
CA THR A 197 9.46 0.00 -4.94
C THR A 197 9.97 1.42 -4.85
N TYR A 198 9.20 2.36 -5.41
CA TYR A 198 9.51 3.78 -5.39
C TYR A 198 8.41 4.58 -4.69
N PHE A 199 8.80 5.71 -4.11
CA PHE A 199 7.91 6.67 -3.50
C PHE A 199 8.15 8.06 -4.10
N GLY A 200 7.09 8.64 -4.69
CA GLY A 200 7.11 9.94 -5.33
C GLY A 200 6.63 11.05 -4.39
N ASP A 201 7.54 11.89 -3.95
CA ASP A 201 7.28 13.08 -3.16
C ASP A 201 7.03 14.29 -4.08
N ASN A 202 5.76 14.67 -4.19
CA ASN A 202 5.26 15.78 -5.02
C ASN A 202 4.76 16.99 -4.19
N SER A 203 4.96 16.97 -2.87
CA SER A 203 4.56 18.06 -1.96
C SER A 203 5.13 19.43 -2.32
N MET A 204 6.32 19.45 -2.92
CA MET A 204 6.93 20.62 -3.51
C MET A 204 6.86 20.46 -5.02
N THR A 205 5.79 20.96 -5.63
CA THR A 205 5.51 20.82 -7.06
C THR A 205 6.65 21.32 -7.96
N ALA A 206 7.41 22.32 -7.50
CA ALA A 206 8.60 22.85 -8.20
C ALA A 206 9.83 21.93 -8.13
N LYS A 207 9.85 20.93 -7.23
CA LYS A 207 10.98 20.03 -7.02
C LYS A 207 10.50 18.63 -6.59
N PRO A 208 9.81 17.89 -7.48
CA PRO A 208 9.39 16.53 -7.20
C PRO A 208 10.61 15.64 -6.96
N ARG A 209 10.50 14.67 -6.06
CA ARG A 209 11.57 13.71 -5.76
C ARG A 209 11.02 12.30 -5.76
N VAL A 210 11.71 11.40 -6.45
CA VAL A 210 11.41 9.97 -6.38
C VAL A 210 12.55 9.30 -5.60
N ARG A 211 12.19 8.54 -4.58
CA ARG A 211 13.13 7.74 -3.76
C ARG A 211 12.72 6.29 -3.82
N THR A 212 13.64 5.39 -3.50
CA THR A 212 13.24 4.02 -3.17
C THR A 212 12.36 4.03 -1.91
N LEU A 213 11.49 3.04 -1.75
CA LEU A 213 10.65 2.94 -0.56
C LEU A 213 11.49 2.84 0.72
N LYS A 214 12.58 2.06 0.70
CA LYS A 214 13.52 1.94 1.84
C LYS A 214 14.11 3.29 2.24
N GLU A 215 14.49 4.12 1.27
CA GLU A 215 14.99 5.48 1.55
C GLU A 215 13.92 6.37 2.18
N GLU A 216 12.67 6.29 1.73
CA GLU A 216 11.58 7.10 2.32
C GLU A 216 11.22 6.62 3.73
N ILE A 217 11.13 5.31 3.97
CA ILE A 217 10.93 4.73 5.30
C ILE A 217 12.05 5.20 6.25
N ALA A 218 13.31 5.09 5.82
CA ALA A 218 14.46 5.50 6.62
C ALA A 218 14.51 7.03 6.84
N ARG A 219 13.98 7.82 5.90
CA ARG A 219 13.83 9.27 6.05
C ARG A 219 12.79 9.60 7.11
N VAL A 220 11.57 9.07 6.97
CA VAL A 220 10.45 9.29 7.90
C VAL A 220 10.79 8.80 9.29
N TYR A 221 11.44 7.64 9.39
CA TYR A 221 11.96 7.10 10.63
C TYR A 221 12.81 8.12 11.39
N ARG A 222 13.83 8.68 10.72
CA ARG A 222 14.73 9.66 11.35
C ARG A 222 14.09 11.02 11.56
N SER A 223 13.30 11.50 10.61
CA SER A 223 12.75 12.86 10.65
C SER A 223 11.55 13.00 11.56
N ARG A 224 10.84 11.90 11.85
CA ARG A 224 9.62 11.92 12.64
C ARG A 224 9.54 10.79 13.68
N VAL A 225 9.61 9.51 13.30
CA VAL A 225 9.40 8.36 14.23
C VAL A 225 10.20 8.51 15.52
N VAL A 226 11.52 8.52 15.40
CA VAL A 226 12.41 8.59 16.57
C VAL A 226 12.92 10.02 16.83
N ASN A 227 12.31 11.03 16.22
CA ASN A 227 12.75 12.41 16.39
C ASN A 227 12.25 12.97 17.73
N PRO A 228 13.16 13.37 18.66
CA PRO A 228 12.76 13.90 19.96
C PRO A 228 11.83 15.11 19.88
N LYS A 229 11.92 15.92 18.82
CA LYS A 229 11.01 17.07 18.61
C LYS A 229 9.59 16.63 18.32
N TRP A 230 9.40 15.56 17.56
CA TRP A 230 8.08 15.03 17.26
C TRP A 230 7.51 14.30 18.48
N ILE A 231 8.32 13.48 19.17
CA ILE A 231 7.94 12.78 20.40
C ILE A 231 7.46 13.80 21.46
N ALA A 232 8.28 14.80 21.78
CA ALA A 232 7.88 15.89 22.68
C ALA A 232 6.69 16.71 22.14
N GLY A 233 6.49 16.72 20.83
CA GLY A 233 5.33 17.23 20.12
C GLY A 233 4.04 16.53 20.55
N VAL A 234 3.94 15.25 20.21
CA VAL A 234 2.76 14.42 20.45
C VAL A 234 2.47 14.22 21.92
N MET A 235 3.49 14.20 22.78
CA MET A 235 3.32 14.08 24.24
C MET A 235 2.50 15.22 24.86
N ARG A 236 2.37 16.37 24.20
CA ARG A 236 1.49 17.47 24.66
C ARG A 236 0.00 17.19 24.42
N HIS A 237 -0.34 16.13 23.71
CA HIS A 237 -1.70 15.81 23.27
C HIS A 237 -2.29 14.57 23.98
N GLY A 238 -1.74 14.19 25.13
CA GLY A 238 -2.34 13.21 26.05
C GLY A 238 -2.64 11.86 25.38
N TYR A 239 -3.86 11.37 25.54
CA TYR A 239 -4.30 10.07 25.00
C TYR A 239 -4.05 9.94 23.49
N LYS A 240 -4.44 10.97 22.70
CA LYS A 240 -4.27 10.94 21.24
C LYS A 240 -2.80 11.00 20.84
N GLY A 241 -1.98 11.71 21.62
CA GLY A 241 -0.53 11.71 21.44
C GLY A 241 0.09 10.31 21.53
N ALA A 242 -0.26 9.56 22.58
CA ALA A 242 0.17 8.17 22.73
C ALA A 242 -0.42 7.24 21.65
N PHE A 243 -1.64 7.52 21.19
CA PHE A 243 -2.25 6.79 20.06
C PHE A 243 -1.43 6.96 18.78
N GLU A 244 -0.97 8.17 18.41
CA GLU A 244 -0.18 8.35 17.18
C GLU A 244 1.14 7.58 17.22
N MET A 245 1.71 7.42 18.42
CA MET A 245 2.90 6.61 18.62
C MET A 245 2.62 5.14 18.35
N ALA A 246 1.50 4.60 18.85
CA ALA A 246 1.09 3.22 18.56
C ALA A 246 0.76 3.01 17.08
N ALA A 247 -0.04 3.89 16.48
CA ALA A 247 -0.41 3.83 15.07
C ALA A 247 0.82 3.85 14.15
N THR A 248 1.82 4.70 14.45
CA THR A 248 3.11 4.70 13.74
C THR A 248 3.77 3.31 13.72
N VAL A 249 3.77 2.60 14.85
CA VAL A 249 4.42 1.28 14.97
C VAL A 249 3.63 0.24 14.21
N ASP A 250 2.30 0.28 14.28
CA ASP A 250 1.42 -0.59 13.48
C ASP A 250 1.64 -0.39 11.97
N TYR A 251 1.71 0.86 11.50
CA TYR A 251 1.91 1.15 10.09
C TYR A 251 3.30 0.73 9.60
N LEU A 252 4.34 0.97 10.41
CA LEU A 252 5.69 0.51 10.11
C LEU A 252 5.77 -1.02 10.03
N PHE A 253 5.16 -1.72 10.98
CA PHE A 253 5.05 -3.17 10.95
C PHE A 253 4.31 -3.67 9.72
N ALA A 254 3.16 -3.06 9.39
CA ALA A 254 2.34 -3.48 8.25
C ALA A 254 3.06 -3.24 6.91
N TYR A 255 3.81 -2.14 6.80
CA TYR A 255 4.69 -1.89 5.66
C TYR A 255 5.77 -2.95 5.54
N ASP A 256 6.37 -3.36 6.64
CA ASP A 256 7.41 -4.38 6.58
C ASP A 256 6.84 -5.75 6.23
N ALA A 257 5.71 -6.13 6.83
CA ALA A 257 4.99 -7.34 6.51
C ALA A 257 4.70 -7.44 5.00
N THR A 258 4.26 -6.33 4.40
CA THR A 258 3.83 -6.29 3.01
C THR A 258 4.95 -6.02 2.00
N ALA A 259 5.99 -5.27 2.36
CA ALA A 259 7.04 -4.82 1.43
C ALA A 259 8.48 -5.18 1.82
N LYS A 260 8.75 -5.75 3.00
CA LYS A 260 10.10 -6.13 3.48
C LYS A 260 11.09 -4.95 3.38
N CYS A 261 10.70 -3.82 3.95
CA CYS A 261 11.36 -2.53 3.76
C CYS A 261 11.86 -1.87 5.05
N VAL A 262 11.68 -2.51 6.20
CA VAL A 262 12.16 -2.04 7.50
C VAL A 262 13.40 -2.83 7.88
N GLU A 263 14.34 -2.16 8.55
CA GLU A 263 15.60 -2.76 9.01
C GLU A 263 15.56 -2.91 10.53
N ASP A 264 16.25 -3.91 11.09
CA ASP A 264 16.19 -4.26 12.53
C ASP A 264 16.49 -3.09 13.48
N TYR A 265 17.41 -2.20 13.10
CA TYR A 265 17.73 -1.02 13.90
C TYR A 265 16.54 -0.07 14.07
N MET A 266 15.57 -0.11 13.16
CA MET A 266 14.37 0.73 13.23
C MET A 266 13.44 0.24 14.34
N TYR A 267 13.23 -1.08 14.44
CA TYR A 267 12.48 -1.70 15.54
C TYR A 267 13.16 -1.48 16.89
N GLU A 268 14.47 -1.72 16.97
CA GLU A 268 15.25 -1.46 18.18
C GLU A 268 15.15 0.01 18.58
N GLY A 269 15.34 0.95 17.65
CA GLY A 269 15.26 2.37 17.96
C GLY A 269 13.86 2.85 18.38
N ILE A 270 12.79 2.21 17.92
CA ILE A 270 11.43 2.46 18.42
C ILE A 270 11.30 1.95 19.85
N ALA A 271 11.75 0.72 20.14
CA ALA A 271 11.74 0.18 21.49
C ALA A 271 12.49 1.10 22.46
N GLN A 272 13.68 1.56 22.07
CA GLN A 272 14.48 2.51 22.85
C GLN A 272 13.77 3.85 23.05
N ALA A 273 13.26 4.47 21.97
CA ALA A 273 12.70 5.81 22.03
C ALA A 273 11.32 5.88 22.72
N TYR A 274 10.50 4.83 22.59
CA TYR A 274 9.10 4.86 23.05
C TYR A 274 8.91 4.12 24.38
N LEU A 275 9.59 2.98 24.55
CA LEU A 275 9.31 2.05 25.65
C LEU A 275 10.42 2.00 26.70
N PHE A 276 11.67 2.24 26.33
CA PHE A 276 12.79 2.19 27.27
C PHE A 276 13.30 3.56 27.71
N ASP A 277 12.92 4.64 27.02
CA ASP A 277 13.02 5.98 27.58
C ASP A 277 12.01 6.13 28.74
N PRO A 278 12.46 6.37 29.98
CA PRO A 278 11.57 6.39 31.14
C PRO A 278 10.48 7.46 31.04
N VAL A 279 10.80 8.62 30.46
CA VAL A 279 9.88 9.77 30.37
C VAL A 279 8.80 9.48 29.34
N VAL A 280 9.17 8.91 28.20
CA VAL A 280 8.23 8.57 27.14
C VAL A 280 7.36 7.38 27.56
N SER A 281 7.95 6.34 28.14
CA SER A 281 7.22 5.16 28.61
C SER A 281 6.20 5.52 29.71
N GLU A 282 6.59 6.34 30.70
CA GLU A 282 5.67 6.82 31.74
C GLU A 282 4.52 7.65 31.15
N PHE A 283 4.81 8.48 30.15
CA PHE A 283 3.78 9.22 29.43
C PHE A 283 2.78 8.27 28.74
N ILE A 284 3.25 7.28 27.97
CA ILE A 284 2.36 6.36 27.26
C ILE A 284 1.53 5.57 28.29
N GLN A 285 2.16 4.99 29.32
CA GLN A 285 1.47 4.22 30.35
C GLN A 285 0.39 5.02 31.07
N SER A 286 0.70 6.25 31.48
CA SER A 286 -0.22 7.09 32.25
C SER A 286 -1.37 7.63 31.41
N ARG A 287 -1.13 7.95 30.13
CA ARG A 287 -2.12 8.58 29.24
C ARG A 287 -2.94 7.58 28.45
N ASN A 288 -2.32 6.50 28.00
CA ASN A 288 -2.96 5.45 27.21
C ASN A 288 -2.25 4.09 27.42
N PRO A 289 -2.59 3.33 28.47
CA PRO A 289 -1.96 2.03 28.73
C PRO A 289 -2.26 1.00 27.63
N TYR A 290 -3.36 1.15 26.87
CA TYR A 290 -3.63 0.31 25.69
C TYR A 290 -2.55 0.51 24.62
N ALA A 291 -2.17 1.77 24.34
CA ALA A 291 -1.09 2.06 23.40
C ALA A 291 0.26 1.47 23.85
N LEU A 292 0.55 1.46 25.16
CA LEU A 292 1.78 0.82 25.69
C LEU A 292 1.79 -0.68 25.37
N ARG A 293 0.68 -1.36 25.67
CA ARG A 293 0.49 -2.78 25.37
C ARG A 293 0.65 -3.04 23.87
N ASP A 294 -0.10 -2.30 23.05
CA ASP A 294 -0.17 -2.52 21.61
C ASP A 294 1.20 -2.30 20.92
N ILE A 295 1.97 -1.29 21.33
CA ILE A 295 3.35 -1.08 20.84
C ILE A 295 4.23 -2.28 21.21
N ALA A 296 4.21 -2.72 22.47
CA ALA A 296 5.06 -3.81 22.94
C ALA A 296 4.67 -5.16 22.29
N GLU A 297 3.37 -5.44 22.17
CA GLU A 297 2.85 -6.62 21.46
C GLU A 297 3.25 -6.60 19.99
N ARG A 298 3.15 -5.45 19.31
CA ARG A 298 3.51 -5.36 17.89
C ARG A 298 4.99 -5.59 17.64
N LEU A 299 5.86 -5.10 18.53
CA LEU A 299 7.30 -5.36 18.46
C LEU A 299 7.63 -6.85 18.71
N LEU A 300 6.94 -7.48 19.67
CA LEU A 300 7.05 -8.93 19.90
C LEU A 300 6.53 -9.74 18.69
N GLU A 301 5.45 -9.28 18.05
CA GLU A 301 4.92 -9.89 16.83
C GLU A 301 5.91 -9.77 15.66
N ALA A 302 6.56 -8.61 15.50
CA ALA A 302 7.60 -8.41 14.50
C ALA A 302 8.73 -9.45 14.66
N GLN A 303 9.18 -9.67 15.90
CA GLN A 303 10.20 -10.68 16.18
C GLN A 303 9.68 -12.11 15.92
N LYS A 304 8.48 -12.44 16.39
CA LYS A 304 7.87 -13.77 16.20
C LYS A 304 7.71 -14.13 14.70
N ARG A 305 7.45 -13.12 13.86
CA ARG A 305 7.28 -13.26 12.41
C ARG A 305 8.59 -13.15 11.62
N GLY A 306 9.73 -12.95 12.30
CA GLY A 306 11.05 -12.81 11.66
C GLY A 306 11.24 -11.51 10.89
N LEU A 307 10.40 -10.50 11.15
CA LEU A 307 10.55 -9.13 10.63
C LEU A 307 11.61 -8.36 11.40
N TRP A 308 11.74 -8.64 12.71
CA TRP A 308 12.82 -8.14 13.55
C TRP A 308 13.70 -9.31 14.01
N GLN A 309 14.89 -9.47 13.43
CA GLN A 309 15.69 -10.68 13.59
C GLN A 309 16.70 -10.59 14.74
N ASP A 310 17.39 -9.46 14.86
CA ASP A 310 18.51 -9.23 15.79
C ASP A 310 18.06 -8.74 17.19
N ALA A 311 16.80 -8.98 17.57
CA ALA A 311 16.29 -8.61 18.89
C ALA A 311 16.96 -9.43 20.01
N ASN A 312 17.67 -8.77 20.92
CA ASN A 312 18.32 -9.47 22.03
C ASN A 312 17.30 -9.96 23.07
N LEU A 313 17.64 -11.04 23.79
CA LEU A 313 16.74 -11.69 24.75
C LEU A 313 16.24 -10.74 25.85
N GLN A 314 17.11 -9.87 26.37
CA GLN A 314 16.75 -8.91 27.40
C GLN A 314 15.69 -7.92 26.92
N THR A 315 15.79 -7.48 25.66
CA THR A 315 14.82 -6.58 25.03
C THR A 315 13.47 -7.27 24.92
N LEU A 316 13.43 -8.53 24.50
CA LEU A 316 12.19 -9.31 24.42
C LEU A 316 11.56 -9.56 25.80
N GLU A 317 12.36 -9.82 26.83
CA GLU A 317 11.87 -9.92 28.21
C GLU A 317 11.29 -8.60 28.71
N ASN A 318 11.97 -7.47 28.44
CA ASN A 318 11.48 -6.15 28.81
C ASN A 318 10.15 -5.83 28.12
N LEU A 319 10.01 -6.16 26.83
CA LEU A 319 8.75 -5.99 26.11
C LEU A 319 7.62 -6.83 26.72
N ARG A 320 7.87 -8.11 27.05
CA ARG A 320 6.86 -8.96 27.74
C ARG A 320 6.45 -8.39 29.09
N ASN A 321 7.41 -7.87 29.86
CA ASN A 321 7.12 -7.23 31.13
C ASN A 321 6.25 -5.97 30.97
N LEU A 322 6.50 -5.16 29.94
CA LEU A 322 5.69 -3.99 29.62
C LEU A 322 4.25 -4.36 29.23
N VAL A 323 4.06 -5.44 28.46
CA VAL A 323 2.73 -5.99 28.16
C VAL A 323 1.99 -6.32 29.45
N HIS A 324 2.60 -7.13 30.34
CA HIS A 324 1.97 -7.51 31.61
C HIS A 324 1.69 -6.31 32.53
N GLN A 325 2.57 -5.32 32.56
CA GLN A 325 2.34 -4.08 33.31
C GLN A 325 1.16 -3.27 32.74
N ALA A 326 1.06 -3.17 31.42
CA ALA A 326 -0.05 -2.50 30.77
C ALA A 326 -1.39 -3.22 31.04
N GLU A 327 -1.43 -4.54 30.90
CA GLU A 327 -2.59 -5.37 31.20
C GLU A 327 -3.07 -5.19 32.65
N ALA A 328 -2.15 -5.22 33.62
CA ALA A 328 -2.49 -5.02 35.02
C ALA A 328 -3.17 -3.66 35.27
N VAL A 329 -2.69 -2.58 34.63
CA VAL A 329 -3.29 -1.24 34.73
C VAL A 329 -4.67 -1.19 34.06
N ILE A 330 -4.82 -1.84 32.90
CA ILE A 330 -6.07 -1.88 32.15
C ILE A 330 -7.17 -2.60 32.94
N GLU A 331 -6.88 -3.83 33.39
CA GLU A 331 -7.85 -4.66 34.11
C GLU A 331 -8.25 -4.06 35.46
N GLN A 332 -7.29 -3.43 36.16
CA GLN A 332 -7.59 -2.72 37.39
C GLN A 332 -8.60 -1.58 37.16
N LYS A 333 -8.45 -0.79 36.08
CA LYS A 333 -9.39 0.30 35.76
C LYS A 333 -10.78 -0.20 35.37
N SER A 334 -10.88 -1.30 34.61
CA SER A 334 -12.17 -1.90 34.25
C SER A 334 -12.96 -2.31 35.50
N THR A 335 -12.28 -2.87 36.50
CA THR A 335 -12.89 -3.30 37.78
C THR A 335 -13.50 -2.13 38.59
N TYR A 336 -13.01 -0.90 38.40
CA TYR A 336 -13.55 0.30 39.06
C TYR A 336 -14.74 0.94 38.31
N LEU A 337 -14.89 0.68 37.00
CA LEU A 337 -16.00 1.21 36.20
C LEU A 337 -17.25 0.33 36.27
N GLU A 338 -17.10 -0.94 36.65
CA GLU A 338 -18.20 -1.89 36.87
C GLU A 338 -18.82 -1.80 38.29
N LYS A 339 -18.30 -0.95 39.17
CA LYS A 339 -18.82 -0.71 40.52
C LYS A 339 -19.44 0.67 40.66
#